data_AF-A0AAN8F8T0-F1
#
_entry.id   AF-A0AAN8F8T0-F1
#
_cell.length_a   1.000
_cell.length_b   1.000
_cell.length_c   1.000
_cell.angle_alpha   90.00
_cell.angle_beta   90.00
_cell.angle_gamma   90.00
#
_symmetry.space_group_name_H-M   'P 1'
#
loop_
_entity.id
_entity.type
_entity.pdbx_description
1 polymer ?
#
loop_
_entity_poly.entity_id
_entity_poly.type
_entity_poly.pdbx_seq_one_letter_code
_entity_poly.pdbx_strand_id
1 'polypeptide(L)'
;MADVKQHCVETLKSVPLGRNPEHAQNGKDFYKYLFTNHPDIRKYFKGAESFSADDVQKSDRFEKLGVGLLTSVHILANTIDNAFWGIFVAFLESRGTALSGDQKAAWDKLGTLFNEECQVQLAKHGLPHL
;
A
#
# COMPACT_ATOMS: atom_id res chain seq x y z
N MET A 1 -11.22 11.66 -7.93
CA MET A 1 -9.82 11.21 -7.70
C MET A 1 -9.02 12.16 -6.83
N ALA A 2 -8.99 13.47 -7.12
CA ALA A 2 -8.24 14.43 -6.30
C ALA A 2 -8.68 14.42 -4.83
N ASP A 3 -9.98 14.31 -4.61
CA ASP A 3 -10.65 14.11 -3.32
C ASP A 3 -10.23 12.80 -2.62
N VAL A 4 -10.29 11.65 -3.31
CA VAL A 4 -9.92 10.34 -2.73
C VAL A 4 -8.44 10.28 -2.34
N LYS A 5 -7.54 10.73 -3.23
CA LYS A 5 -6.11 10.82 -2.90
C LYS A 5 -5.87 11.72 -1.70
N GLN A 6 -6.48 12.91 -1.70
CA GLN A 6 -6.33 13.87 -0.62
C GLN A 6 -6.77 13.28 0.72
N HIS A 7 -7.95 12.65 0.78
CA HIS A 7 -8.44 12.03 2.01
C HIS A 7 -7.57 10.85 2.47
N CYS A 8 -7.17 9.95 1.57
CA CYS A 8 -6.29 8.83 1.91
C CYS A 8 -4.94 9.32 2.45
N VAL A 9 -4.28 10.24 1.74
CA VAL A 9 -2.98 10.79 2.17
C VAL A 9 -3.10 11.56 3.49
N GLU A 10 -4.20 12.29 3.71
CA GLU A 10 -4.45 12.99 4.98
C GLU A 10 -4.52 12.01 6.16
N THR A 11 -5.29 10.92 6.01
CA THR A 11 -5.41 9.93 7.09
C THR A 11 -4.11 9.19 7.41
N LEU A 12 -3.24 8.99 6.40
CA LEU A 12 -1.94 8.34 6.60
C LEU A 12 -0.95 9.16 7.42
N LYS A 13 -1.19 10.46 7.63
CA LYS A 13 -0.42 11.27 8.59
C LYS A 13 -0.51 10.75 10.03
N SER A 14 -1.52 9.95 10.36
CA SER A 14 -1.65 9.29 11.66
C SER A 14 -0.66 8.15 11.87
N VAL A 15 -0.07 7.62 10.79
CA VAL A 15 0.89 6.50 10.80
C VAL A 15 2.08 6.81 9.88
N PRO A 16 2.85 7.87 10.17
CA PRO A 16 3.90 8.33 9.29
C PRO A 16 4.99 7.26 9.10
N LEU A 17 5.59 7.25 7.91
CA LEU A 17 6.79 6.46 7.64
C LEU A 17 8.03 7.11 8.25
N GLY A 18 8.99 6.30 8.68
CA GLY A 18 10.27 6.80 9.16
C GLY A 18 11.22 5.68 9.51
N ARG A 19 12.50 6.05 9.66
CA ARG A 19 13.57 5.15 10.10
C ARG A 19 13.85 5.24 11.61
N ASN A 20 13.13 6.11 12.32
CA ASN A 20 13.21 6.20 13.77
C ASN A 20 12.40 5.06 14.42
N PRO A 21 12.70 4.68 15.67
CA PRO A 21 11.98 3.61 16.35
C PRO A 21 10.47 3.86 16.49
N GLU A 22 10.07 5.12 16.65
CA GLU A 22 8.67 5.54 16.77
C GLU A 22 7.86 5.20 15.52
N HIS A 23 8.33 5.58 14.33
CA HIS A 23 7.61 5.33 13.08
C HIS A 23 7.66 3.85 12.69
N ALA A 24 8.75 3.14 13.02
CA ALA A 24 8.83 1.69 12.84
C ALA A 24 7.79 0.94 13.72
N GLN A 25 7.43 1.50 14.88
CA GLN A 25 6.43 0.93 15.77
C GLN A 25 5.02 0.93 15.17
N ASN A 26 4.67 1.91 14.32
CA ASN A 26 3.37 1.95 13.63
C ASN A 26 3.05 0.64 12.89
N GLY A 27 4.06 0.07 12.22
CA GLY A 27 3.93 -1.19 11.50
C GLY A 27 3.69 -2.39 12.43
N LYS A 28 4.35 -2.41 13.59
CA LYS A 28 4.14 -3.44 14.62
C LYS A 28 2.77 -3.32 15.27
N ASP A 29 2.34 -2.09 15.55
CA ASP A 29 1.03 -1.83 16.15
C ASP A 29 -0.12 -2.26 15.25
N PHE A 30 0.03 -2.10 13.93
CA PHE A 30 -0.92 -2.68 12.96
C PHE A 30 -1.04 -4.19 13.14
N TYR A 31 0.08 -4.94 13.16
CA TYR A 31 0.04 -6.40 13.32
C TYR A 31 -0.45 -6.85 14.70
N LYS A 32 -0.14 -6.09 15.77
CA LYS A 32 -0.68 -6.32 17.11
C LYS A 32 -2.20 -6.19 17.11
N TYR A 33 -2.72 -5.11 16.53
CA TYR A 33 -4.15 -4.91 16.36
C TYR A 33 -4.77 -6.04 15.54
N LEU A 34 -4.17 -6.38 14.41
CA LEU A 34 -4.66 -7.42 13.50
C LEU A 34 -4.71 -8.79 14.18
N PHE A 35 -3.67 -9.21 14.89
CA PHE A 35 -3.60 -10.53 15.52
C PHE A 35 -4.49 -10.63 16.76
N THR A 36 -4.71 -9.50 17.45
CA THR A 36 -5.62 -9.42 18.61
C THR A 36 -7.08 -9.48 18.19
N ASN A 37 -7.45 -8.71 17.16
CA ASN A 37 -8.85 -8.52 16.77
C ASN A 37 -9.32 -9.48 15.66
N HIS A 38 -8.39 -10.01 14.87
CA HIS A 38 -8.66 -10.94 13.76
C HIS A 38 -7.78 -12.21 13.87
N PRO A 39 -7.90 -12.99 14.94
CA PRO A 39 -7.03 -14.14 15.18
C PRO A 39 -7.16 -15.24 14.12
N ASP A 40 -8.26 -15.28 13.37
CA ASP A 40 -8.56 -16.22 12.29
C ASP A 40 -7.60 -16.06 11.09
N ILE A 41 -7.04 -14.87 10.90
CA ILE A 41 -6.14 -14.60 9.78
C ILE A 41 -4.71 -15.10 10.03
N ARG A 42 -4.37 -15.41 11.29
CA ARG A 42 -3.02 -15.84 11.69
C ARG A 42 -2.58 -17.12 10.97
N LYS A 43 -3.52 -17.94 10.49
CA LYS A 43 -3.26 -19.15 9.67
C LYS A 43 -2.44 -18.91 8.39
N TYR A 44 -2.44 -17.67 7.89
CA TYR A 44 -1.64 -17.27 6.72
C TYR A 44 -0.21 -16.85 7.08
N PHE A 45 0.10 -16.65 8.36
CA PHE A 45 1.41 -16.23 8.84
C PHE A 45 2.18 -17.43 9.39
N LYS A 46 2.85 -18.16 8.49
CA LYS A 46 3.58 -19.39 8.85
C LYS A 46 4.59 -19.17 9.98
N GLY A 47 4.53 -20.00 11.01
CA GLY A 47 5.33 -19.91 12.23
C GLY A 47 4.87 -18.83 13.22
N ALA A 48 3.74 -18.15 12.94
CA ALA A 48 3.15 -17.13 13.80
C ALA A 48 1.63 -17.34 13.99
N GLU A 49 1.13 -18.55 13.70
CA GLU A 49 -0.30 -18.88 13.73
C GLU A 49 -0.94 -18.69 15.11
N SER A 50 -0.14 -18.79 16.19
CA SER A 50 -0.57 -18.64 17.57
C SER A 50 -0.05 -17.37 18.25
N PHE A 51 0.61 -16.46 17.52
CA PHE A 51 1.22 -15.27 18.12
C PHE A 51 0.17 -14.37 18.79
N SER A 52 0.51 -13.90 19.98
CA SER A 52 -0.14 -12.81 20.70
C SER A 52 0.41 -11.44 20.26
N ALA A 53 -0.17 -10.36 20.74
CA ALA A 53 0.37 -9.01 20.53
C ALA A 53 1.79 -8.85 21.10
N ASP A 54 2.10 -9.48 22.23
CA ASP A 54 3.43 -9.43 22.84
C ASP A 54 4.47 -10.18 22.01
N ASP A 55 4.09 -11.29 21.38
CA ASP A 55 4.95 -12.02 20.46
C ASP A 55 5.27 -11.18 19.22
N VAL A 56 4.28 -10.48 18.68
CA VAL A 56 4.46 -9.52 17.58
C VAL A 56 5.39 -8.38 17.99
N GLN A 57 5.21 -7.81 19.18
CA GLN A 57 6.02 -6.68 19.68
C GLN A 57 7.52 -7.01 19.74
N LYS A 58 7.86 -8.26 20.09
CA LYS A 58 9.25 -8.73 20.25
C LYS A 58 9.84 -9.30 18.96
N SER A 59 9.11 -9.25 17.85
CA SER A 59 9.51 -9.91 16.61
C SER A 59 10.09 -8.96 15.56
N ASP A 60 11.38 -9.13 15.26
CA ASP A 60 12.05 -8.45 14.15
C ASP A 60 11.38 -8.70 12.80
N ARG A 61 10.74 -9.87 12.64
CA ARG A 61 9.98 -10.21 11.43
C ARG A 61 8.81 -9.23 11.24
N PHE A 62 8.05 -8.96 12.30
CA PHE A 62 6.87 -8.10 12.22
C PHE A 62 7.23 -6.60 12.19
N GLU A 63 8.41 -6.23 12.68
CA GLU A 63 8.98 -4.91 12.39
C GLU A 63 9.20 -4.71 10.88
N LYS A 64 9.90 -5.65 10.24
CA LYS A 64 10.18 -5.60 8.80
C LYS A 64 8.91 -5.68 7.95
N LEU A 65 8.01 -6.61 8.28
CA LEU A 65 6.72 -6.76 7.59
C LEU A 65 5.83 -5.53 7.78
N GLY A 66 5.81 -4.94 8.98
CA GLY A 66 5.04 -3.75 9.30
C GLY A 66 5.48 -2.53 8.50
N VAL A 67 6.79 -2.26 8.47
CA VAL A 67 7.36 -1.17 7.66
C VAL A 67 7.08 -1.38 6.17
N GLY A 68 7.24 -2.61 5.67
CA GLY A 68 6.95 -2.96 4.28
C GLY A 68 5.49 -2.70 3.91
N LEU A 69 4.55 -3.17 4.73
CA LEU A 69 3.12 -2.99 4.50
C LEU A 69 2.73 -1.51 4.51
N LEU A 70 3.12 -0.75 5.53
CA LEU A 70 2.78 0.67 5.61
C LEU A 70 3.38 1.46 4.44
N THR A 71 4.59 1.11 4.00
CA THR A 71 5.22 1.69 2.81
C THR A 71 4.39 1.42 1.56
N SER A 72 3.94 0.18 1.34
CA SER A 72 3.07 -0.17 0.20
C SER A 72 1.75 0.60 0.23
N VAL A 73 1.11 0.75 1.40
CA VAL A 73 -0.13 1.52 1.55
C VAL A 73 0.09 3.01 1.24
N HIS A 74 1.20 3.58 1.73
CA HIS A 74 1.55 4.97 1.42
C HIS A 74 1.82 5.18 -0.07
N ILE A 75 2.53 4.26 -0.73
CA ILE A 75 2.75 4.31 -2.18
C ILE A 75 1.40 4.30 -2.88
N LEU A 76 0.55 3.31 -2.62
CA LEU A 76 -0.79 3.18 -3.20
C LEU A 76 -1.60 4.49 -3.06
N ALA A 77 -1.68 5.06 -1.86
CA ALA A 77 -2.42 6.30 -1.62
C ALA A 77 -1.82 7.50 -2.37
N ASN A 78 -0.49 7.59 -2.47
CA ASN A 78 0.18 8.69 -3.17
C ASN A 78 0.16 8.55 -4.70
N THR A 79 -0.09 7.34 -5.21
CA THR A 79 -0.08 7.00 -6.64
C THR A 79 -1.45 6.60 -7.20
N ILE A 80 -2.53 6.77 -6.44
CA ILE A 80 -3.88 6.35 -6.85
C ILE A 80 -4.44 7.22 -7.98
N ASP A 81 -3.98 8.46 -8.12
CA ASP A 81 -4.19 9.22 -9.34
C ASP A 81 -3.26 8.65 -10.42
N ASN A 82 -3.78 8.44 -11.63
CA ASN A 82 -3.09 7.82 -12.80
C ASN A 82 -1.71 8.40 -13.17
N ALA A 83 -1.22 9.42 -12.44
CA ALA A 83 0.09 10.05 -12.53
C ALA A 83 1.27 9.07 -12.42
N PHE A 84 1.15 7.95 -11.69
CA PHE A 84 2.25 6.98 -11.60
C PHE A 84 2.66 6.41 -12.96
N TRP A 85 1.69 6.13 -13.83
CA TRP A 85 1.96 5.52 -15.13
C TRP A 85 2.72 6.48 -16.04
N GLY A 86 2.40 7.78 -16.00
CA GLY A 86 3.18 8.82 -16.68
C GLY A 86 4.63 8.91 -16.17
N ILE A 87 4.84 8.81 -14.85
CA ILE A 87 6.18 8.77 -14.24
C ILE A 87 6.95 7.52 -14.70
N PHE A 88 6.28 6.36 -14.74
CA PHE A 88 6.91 5.10 -15.14
C PHE A 88 7.30 5.10 -16.62
N VAL A 89 6.43 5.61 -17.50
CA VAL A 89 6.73 5.84 -18.93
C VAL A 89 7.95 6.75 -19.09
N ALA A 90 8.00 7.88 -18.36
CA ALA A 90 9.16 8.78 -18.39
C ALA A 90 10.45 8.11 -17.89
N PHE A 91 10.36 7.26 -16.86
CA PHE A 91 11.50 6.45 -16.41
C PHE A 91 11.98 5.48 -17.48
N LEU A 92 11.09 4.78 -18.20
CA LEU A 92 11.48 3.90 -19.30
C LEU A 92 12.20 4.67 -20.41
N GLU A 93 11.73 5.87 -20.75
CA GLU A 93 12.39 6.75 -21.72
C GLU A 93 13.76 7.23 -21.22
N SER A 94 13.91 7.49 -19.91
CA SER A 94 15.19 7.87 -19.30
C SER A 94 16.30 6.80 -19.44
N ARG A 95 15.93 5.55 -19.73
CA ARG A 95 16.87 4.44 -19.94
C ARG A 95 17.43 4.36 -21.37
N GLY A 96 17.09 5.34 -22.23
CA GLY A 96 17.59 5.45 -23.59
C GLY A 96 16.75 4.72 -24.64
N THR A 97 15.56 4.22 -24.28
CA THR A 97 14.60 3.62 -25.22
C THR A 97 13.46 4.60 -25.47
N ALA A 98 13.32 5.08 -26.70
CA ALA A 98 12.15 5.87 -27.08
C ALA A 98 10.92 4.96 -27.17
N LEU A 99 9.85 5.29 -26.45
CA LEU A 99 8.60 4.55 -26.50
C LEU A 99 7.73 5.07 -27.65
N SER A 100 7.14 4.17 -28.43
CA SER A 100 6.17 4.54 -29.48
C SER A 100 4.88 5.10 -28.87
N GLY A 101 4.08 5.80 -29.68
CA GLY A 101 2.76 6.28 -29.27
C GLY A 101 1.88 5.16 -28.73
N ASP A 102 1.87 4.01 -29.39
CA ASP A 102 1.09 2.82 -28.98
C ASP A 102 1.56 2.25 -27.64
N GLN A 103 2.87 2.25 -27.37
CA GLN A 103 3.42 1.78 -26.10
C GLN A 103 3.02 2.70 -24.94
N LYS A 104 3.05 4.02 -25.15
CA LYS A 104 2.59 4.99 -24.14
C LYS A 104 1.08 4.83 -23.88
N ALA A 105 0.29 4.72 -24.95
CA ALA A 105 -1.15 4.48 -24.84
C ALA A 105 -1.49 3.16 -24.12
N ALA A 106 -0.67 2.12 -24.29
CA ALA A 106 -0.83 0.86 -23.56
C ALA A 106 -0.61 1.01 -22.05
N TRP A 107 0.39 1.80 -21.63
CA TRP A 107 0.64 2.10 -20.21
C TRP A 107 -0.48 2.93 -19.59
N ASP A 108 -1.00 3.93 -20.32
CA ASP A 108 -2.15 4.72 -19.86
C ASP A 108 -3.39 3.84 -19.69
N LYS A 109 -3.66 2.95 -20.66
CA LYS A 109 -4.77 2.00 -20.59
C LYS A 109 -4.63 1.02 -19.41
N LEU A 110 -3.42 0.52 -19.15
CA LEU A 110 -3.15 -0.31 -17.99
C LEU A 110 -3.51 0.42 -16.69
N GLY A 111 -3.14 1.71 -16.61
CA GLY A 111 -3.45 2.53 -15.45
C GLY A 111 -4.94 2.75 -15.22
N THR A 112 -5.68 3.02 -16.29
CA THR A 112 -7.14 3.11 -16.22
C THR A 112 -7.76 1.81 -15.73
N LEU A 113 -7.40 0.65 -16.31
CA LEU A 113 -7.94 -0.65 -15.92
C LEU A 113 -7.61 -1.00 -14.47
N PHE A 114 -6.38 -0.72 -14.03
CA PHE A 114 -5.97 -0.93 -12.64
C PHE A 114 -6.81 -0.09 -11.68
N ASN A 115 -7.00 1.20 -11.98
CA ASN A 115 -7.83 2.06 -11.15
C ASN A 115 -9.30 1.62 -11.14
N GLU A 116 -9.88 1.27 -12.29
CA GLU A 116 -11.27 0.76 -12.39
C GLU A 116 -11.47 -0.46 -11.49
N GLU A 117 -10.56 -1.44 -11.56
CA GLU A 117 -10.64 -2.63 -10.70
C GLU A 117 -10.49 -2.27 -9.21
N CYS A 118 -9.59 -1.34 -8.88
CA CYS A 118 -9.49 -0.83 -7.51
C CYS A 118 -10.80 -0.20 -7.02
N GLN A 119 -11.47 0.62 -7.84
CA GLN A 119 -12.75 1.22 -7.46
C GLN A 119 -13.84 0.16 -7.26
N VAL A 120 -13.91 -0.86 -8.13
CA VAL A 120 -14.84 -1.99 -7.98
C VAL A 120 -14.60 -2.74 -6.67
N GLN A 121 -13.35 -3.02 -6.32
CA GLN A 121 -13.02 -3.68 -5.04
C GLN A 121 -13.35 -2.80 -3.84
N LEU A 122 -13.04 -1.49 -3.88
CA LEU A 122 -13.38 -0.54 -2.82
C LEU A 122 -14.89 -0.52 -2.56
N ALA A 123 -15.70 -0.42 -3.62
CA ALA A 123 -17.16 -0.46 -3.53
C ALA A 123 -17.67 -1.77 -2.92
N LYS A 124 -17.13 -2.92 -3.35
CA LYS A 124 -17.48 -4.25 -2.82
C LYS A 124 -17.22 -4.40 -1.32
N HIS A 125 -16.22 -3.69 -0.81
CA HIS A 125 -15.85 -3.71 0.61
C HIS A 125 -16.50 -2.59 1.44
N GLY A 126 -17.41 -1.79 0.84
CA GLY A 126 -18.06 -0.66 1.53
C GLY A 126 -17.09 0.47 1.88
N LEU A 127 -15.95 0.54 1.19
CA LEU A 127 -14.94 1.57 1.37
C LEU A 127 -15.25 2.76 0.43
N PRO A 128 -14.77 3.98 0.76
CA PRO A 128 -14.88 5.13 -0.14
C PRO A 128 -14.34 4.82 -1.54
N HIS A 129 -15.13 5.11 -2.57
CA HIS A 129 -14.85 4.88 -4.00
C HIS A 129 -15.45 6.04 -4.82
N LEU A 130 -15.07 6.13 -6.10
CA LEU A 130 -15.61 7.11 -7.08
C LEU A 130 -16.76 6.52 -7.89
#